data_AF-A0A395JPF6-F1
#
_entry.id   AF-A0A395JPF6-F1
#
_cell.length_a   1.000
_cell.length_b   1.000
_cell.length_c   1.000
_cell.angle_alpha   90.00
_cell.angle_beta   90.00
_cell.angle_gamma   90.00
#
_symmetry.space_group_name_H-M   'P 1'
#
loop_
_entity.id
_entity.type
_entity.pdbx_description
1 polymer ?
#
loop_
_entity_poly.entity_id
_entity_poly.type
_entity_poly.pdbx_seq_one_letter_code
_entity_poly.pdbx_strand_id
1 'polypeptide(L)'
;MSGELVKRTTDNREDFLVATPLEHYCNNIAPNNRAAEPIPILGNQPAGVPSPLLRAKLLKIKIIDVSRTCDKPCLEKLSSTILSSIGLWRSGCARCSSASLNLVEINNSLWLDSITHDKWSYALNNSRKYAQYDPHSVSRVNFANLGRQPVADYIRAKMSKVTNKICSRENLFTMNDFVESQLCNRNNFAKESCPSEDCFELPIYLGKENPYCELTESKIACGSPDGAIALNTDNYKFLMRSKSLKIENGTFGEGPTVLLQHTITHEVGHWFGLQHDNDDAIEAVANIMFDGYSRGREWCLTLNNLKELNEAVDKNWKDRLSSNSGLRYIK
;
A
#
# COMPACT_ATOMS: atom_id res chain seq x y z
N MET A 1 54.26 16.46 -14.48
CA MET A 1 53.65 15.81 -13.30
C MET A 1 52.47 16.65 -12.85
N SER A 2 51.31 16.47 -13.50
CA SER A 2 50.06 17.15 -13.19
C SER A 2 49.14 16.14 -12.51
N GLY A 3 49.00 16.26 -11.19
CA GLY A 3 48.07 15.45 -10.41
C GLY A 3 46.64 15.94 -10.63
N GLU A 4 45.83 15.10 -11.25
CA GLU A 4 44.41 15.34 -11.49
C GLU A 4 43.62 15.06 -10.19
N LEU A 5 43.01 16.10 -9.64
CA LEU A 5 42.17 16.02 -8.44
C LEU A 5 40.81 15.42 -8.83
N VAL A 6 40.64 14.11 -8.62
CA VAL A 6 39.35 13.43 -8.73
C VAL A 6 38.44 13.90 -7.59
N LYS A 7 37.57 14.88 -7.86
CA LYS A 7 36.43 15.21 -6.99
C LYS A 7 35.42 14.07 -7.04
N ARG A 8 35.47 13.16 -6.07
CA ARG A 8 34.34 12.30 -5.72
C ARG A 8 33.25 13.16 -5.10
N THR A 9 32.21 13.46 -5.87
CA THR A 9 30.93 13.93 -5.34
C THR A 9 30.20 12.75 -4.73
N THR A 10 30.24 12.65 -3.41
CA THR A 10 29.31 11.80 -2.65
C THR A 10 27.93 12.45 -2.73
N ASP A 11 27.14 12.00 -3.70
CA ASP A 11 25.71 12.28 -3.80
C ASP A 11 25.04 11.58 -2.61
N ASN A 12 24.84 12.33 -1.50
CA ASN A 12 24.09 11.89 -0.33
C ASN A 12 22.61 11.75 -0.72
N ARG A 13 22.28 10.69 -1.44
CA ARG A 13 20.92 10.27 -1.68
C ARG A 13 20.46 9.39 -0.53
N GLU A 14 19.80 9.99 0.45
CA GLU A 14 18.78 9.26 1.21
C GLU A 14 17.55 9.08 0.30
N ASP A 15 17.72 8.30 -0.77
CA ASP A 15 16.59 7.80 -1.55
C ASP A 15 15.86 6.81 -0.62
N PHE A 16 14.73 7.23 -0.06
CA PHE A 16 13.82 6.38 0.68
C PHE A 16 13.19 5.35 -0.26
N LEU A 17 13.96 4.34 -0.66
CA LEU A 17 13.45 3.16 -1.35
C LEU A 17 12.88 2.21 -0.29
N VAL A 18 11.55 2.10 -0.19
CA VAL A 18 10.86 1.00 0.50
C VAL A 18 10.83 -0.20 -0.44
N ALA A 19 11.92 -0.97 -0.41
CA ALA A 19 11.79 -2.38 -0.74
C ALA A 19 10.84 -3.00 0.29
N THR A 20 9.63 -3.36 -0.11
CA THR A 20 8.79 -4.26 0.67
C THR A 20 9.54 -5.59 0.82
N PRO A 21 9.77 -6.09 2.03
CA PRO A 21 10.37 -7.40 2.20
C PRO A 21 9.49 -8.45 1.52
N LEU A 22 10.10 -9.21 0.61
CA LEU A 22 9.57 -10.44 0.01
C LEU A 22 9.17 -11.51 1.05
N GLU A 23 9.48 -11.26 2.31
CA GLU A 23 9.16 -12.08 3.49
C GLU A 23 7.65 -12.13 3.80
N HIS A 24 6.82 -11.31 3.14
CA HIS A 24 5.38 -11.27 3.39
C HIS A 24 4.58 -12.30 2.61
N TYR A 25 5.19 -13.19 1.83
CA TYR A 25 4.45 -14.20 1.08
C TYR A 25 4.69 -15.60 1.65
N CYS A 26 3.60 -16.27 2.01
CA CYS A 26 3.68 -17.69 2.31
C CYS A 26 3.90 -18.42 1.00
N ASN A 27 5.13 -18.81 0.75
CA ASN A 27 5.37 -19.96 -0.08
C ASN A 27 4.78 -21.15 0.67
N ASN A 28 3.48 -21.42 0.49
CA ASN A 28 2.84 -22.71 0.78
C ASN A 28 3.39 -23.79 -0.17
N ILE A 29 4.71 -23.80 -0.38
CA ILE A 29 5.40 -24.94 -0.94
C ILE A 29 5.49 -25.90 0.24
N ALA A 30 4.47 -26.74 0.38
CA ALA A 30 4.61 -27.98 1.11
C ALA A 30 5.98 -28.59 0.70
N PRO A 31 6.80 -29.10 1.63
CA PRO A 31 8.16 -29.58 1.36
C PRO A 31 8.28 -30.68 0.28
N ASN A 32 7.16 -31.10 -0.30
CA ASN A 32 7.06 -32.10 -1.36
C ASN A 32 6.83 -31.43 -2.72
N ASN A 33 7.88 -30.85 -3.31
CA ASN A 33 8.29 -30.75 -4.74
C ASN A 33 7.29 -30.86 -5.92
N ARG A 34 5.97 -30.79 -5.73
CA ARG A 34 5.04 -30.64 -6.86
C ARG A 34 5.11 -29.19 -7.28
N ALA A 35 5.65 -28.97 -8.48
CA ALA A 35 5.54 -27.70 -9.18
C ALA A 35 4.11 -27.21 -9.01
N ALA A 36 3.93 -26.09 -8.30
CA ALA A 36 2.61 -25.53 -8.09
C ALA A 36 1.95 -25.41 -9.46
N GLU A 37 0.70 -25.83 -9.60
CA GLU A 37 0.00 -25.66 -10.87
C GLU A 37 -0.10 -24.16 -11.18
N PRO A 38 0.14 -23.73 -12.43
CA PRO A 38 -0.07 -22.35 -12.84
C PRO A 38 -1.50 -21.97 -12.45
N ILE A 39 -1.65 -20.93 -11.63
CA ILE A 39 -2.98 -20.45 -11.32
C ILE A 39 -3.39 -19.66 -12.54
N PRO A 40 -4.43 -20.07 -13.27
CA PRO A 40 -4.99 -19.22 -14.29
C PRO A 40 -5.54 -18.00 -13.55
N ILE A 41 -4.80 -16.88 -13.59
CA ILE A 41 -5.39 -15.57 -13.34
C ILE A 41 -6.50 -15.49 -14.39
N LEU A 42 -7.76 -15.47 -13.95
CA LEU A 42 -8.94 -15.42 -14.80
C LEU A 42 -9.00 -14.04 -15.49
N GLY A 43 -8.06 -13.76 -16.38
CA GLY A 43 -7.88 -12.47 -17.06
C GLY A 43 -8.96 -12.13 -18.08
N ASN A 44 -10.00 -12.96 -18.21
CA ASN A 44 -11.02 -12.85 -19.25
C ASN A 44 -12.46 -12.81 -18.73
N GLN A 45 -12.70 -12.74 -17.42
CA GLN A 45 -14.08 -12.45 -16.97
C GLN A 45 -14.41 -10.99 -17.29
N PRO A 46 -15.63 -10.69 -17.82
CA PRO A 46 -16.05 -9.33 -18.05
C PRO A 46 -15.93 -8.56 -16.73
N ALA A 47 -15.21 -7.44 -16.75
CA ALA A 47 -15.03 -6.63 -15.56
C ALA A 47 -16.41 -6.22 -15.03
N GLY A 48 -16.80 -6.74 -13.87
CA GLY A 48 -17.93 -6.20 -13.13
C GLY A 48 -17.66 -4.75 -12.72
N VAL A 49 -18.56 -4.17 -11.93
CA VAL A 49 -18.47 -2.74 -11.58
C VAL A 49 -17.27 -2.54 -10.66
N PRO A 50 -16.20 -1.84 -11.08
CA PRO A 50 -15.00 -1.77 -10.27
C PRO A 50 -15.25 -0.93 -9.00
N SER A 51 -14.63 -1.34 -7.89
CA SER A 51 -14.71 -0.59 -6.63
C SER A 51 -14.27 0.88 -6.84
N PRO A 52 -14.91 1.86 -6.18
CA PRO A 52 -14.51 3.27 -6.26
C PRO A 52 -13.03 3.48 -5.95
N LEU A 53 -12.50 2.83 -4.91
CA LEU A 53 -11.08 2.90 -4.55
C LEU A 53 -10.18 2.49 -5.72
N LEU A 54 -10.52 1.43 -6.43
CA LEU A 54 -9.69 0.86 -7.49
C LEU A 54 -9.88 1.56 -8.85
N ARG A 55 -10.90 2.41 -8.99
CA ARG A 55 -11.00 3.36 -10.11
C ARG A 55 -10.16 4.62 -9.89
N ALA A 56 -9.93 4.99 -8.64
CA ALA A 56 -9.26 6.24 -8.30
C ALA A 56 -7.78 6.21 -8.72
N LYS A 57 -7.32 7.33 -9.29
CA LYS A 57 -5.91 7.58 -9.60
C LYS A 57 -5.19 8.24 -8.42
N LEU A 58 -5.92 9.02 -7.62
CA LEU A 58 -5.47 9.65 -6.38
C LEU A 58 -6.26 9.10 -5.20
N LEU A 59 -5.55 8.59 -4.19
CA LEU A 59 -6.12 8.30 -2.87
C LEU A 59 -5.66 9.35 -1.86
N LYS A 60 -6.60 10.12 -1.31
CA LYS A 60 -6.37 11.02 -0.19
C LYS A 60 -6.63 10.29 1.13
N ILE A 61 -5.69 10.37 2.05
CA ILE A 61 -5.76 9.76 3.37
C ILE A 61 -5.59 10.84 4.42
N LYS A 62 -6.57 10.94 5.31
CA LYS A 62 -6.53 11.83 6.46
C LYS A 62 -6.36 11.01 7.72
N ILE A 63 -5.25 11.20 8.42
CA ILE A 63 -5.04 10.58 9.73
C ILE A 63 -5.62 11.52 10.79
N ILE A 64 -6.59 11.01 11.55
CA ILE A 64 -7.32 11.73 12.59
C ILE A 64 -6.91 11.12 13.93
N ASP A 65 -6.00 11.78 14.63
CA ASP A 65 -5.53 11.39 15.96
C ASP A 65 -6.24 12.20 17.04
N VAL A 66 -7.42 11.72 17.46
CA VAL A 66 -8.25 12.42 18.46
C VAL A 66 -7.54 12.41 19.82
N SER A 67 -6.92 11.28 20.16
CA SER A 67 -6.25 11.05 21.45
C SER A 67 -4.85 11.69 21.54
N ARG A 68 -4.32 12.26 20.44
CA ARG A 68 -2.97 12.85 20.34
C ARG A 68 -1.87 11.86 20.78
N THR A 69 -2.05 10.60 20.41
CA THR A 69 -1.14 9.50 20.79
C THR A 69 0.08 9.40 19.87
N CYS A 70 0.03 10.02 18.69
CA CYS A 70 1.02 9.88 17.64
C CYS A 70 1.60 11.25 17.27
N ASP A 71 2.85 11.48 17.66
CA ASP A 71 3.59 12.68 17.31
C ASP A 71 4.00 12.70 15.82
N LYS A 72 4.74 13.75 15.39
CA LYS A 72 5.12 13.89 13.97
C LYS A 72 5.97 12.72 13.45
N PRO A 73 7.07 12.28 14.11
CA PRO A 73 7.80 11.07 13.72
C PRO A 73 6.93 9.82 13.64
N CYS A 74 6.02 9.62 14.61
CA CYS A 74 5.05 8.52 14.59
C CYS A 74 4.16 8.60 13.35
N LEU A 75 3.58 9.78 13.04
CA LEU A 75 2.72 9.98 11.87
C LEU A 75 3.45 9.73 10.54
N GLU A 76 4.73 10.11 10.44
CA GLU A 76 5.55 9.82 9.27
C GLU A 76 5.77 8.32 9.09
N LYS A 77 6.00 7.59 10.19
CA LYS A 77 6.18 6.14 10.15
C LYS A 77 4.88 5.39 9.87
N LEU A 78 3.76 5.85 10.44
CA LEU A 78 2.42 5.36 10.10
C LEU A 78 2.13 5.56 8.61
N SER A 79 2.39 6.76 8.08
CA SER A 79 2.23 7.08 6.65
C SER A 79 3.05 6.14 5.77
N SER A 80 4.32 5.91 6.09
CA SER A 80 5.16 4.95 5.36
C SER A 80 4.61 3.52 5.42
N THR A 81 4.04 3.10 6.55
CA THR A 81 3.44 1.77 6.74
C THR A 81 2.18 1.61 5.88
N ILE A 82 1.34 2.65 5.83
CA ILE A 82 0.14 2.70 4.98
C ILE A 82 0.52 2.59 3.50
N LEU A 83 1.46 3.42 3.03
CA LEU A 83 1.94 3.41 1.65
C LEU A 83 2.50 2.04 1.25
N SER A 84 3.31 1.43 2.11
CA SER A 84 3.86 0.08 1.89
C SER A 84 2.75 -0.96 1.74
N SER A 85 1.71 -0.86 2.58
CA SER A 85 0.57 -1.79 2.57
C SER A 85 -0.28 -1.64 1.31
N ILE A 86 -0.58 -0.40 0.90
CA ILE A 86 -1.28 -0.11 -0.36
C ILE A 86 -0.47 -0.63 -1.55
N GLY A 87 0.83 -0.37 -1.57
CA GLY A 87 1.73 -0.81 -2.63
C GLY A 87 1.75 -2.35 -2.75
N LEU A 88 1.80 -3.04 -1.61
CA LEU A 88 1.75 -4.48 -1.53
C LEU A 88 0.46 -5.06 -2.13
N TRP A 89 -0.71 -4.61 -1.68
CA TRP A 89 -2.00 -5.08 -2.21
C TRP A 89 -2.20 -4.71 -3.67
N ARG A 90 -1.88 -3.48 -4.08
CA ARG A 90 -1.95 -3.07 -5.49
C ARG A 90 -1.10 -3.96 -6.40
N SER A 91 0.08 -4.36 -5.94
CA SER A 91 0.98 -5.23 -6.73
C SER A 91 0.49 -6.67 -6.81
N GLY A 92 -0.30 -7.13 -5.83
CA GLY A 92 -0.95 -8.44 -5.89
C GLY A 92 -2.18 -8.49 -6.79
N CYS A 93 -2.74 -7.33 -7.15
CA CYS A 93 -3.99 -7.20 -7.88
C CYS A 93 -3.77 -7.17 -9.40
N ALA A 94 -3.88 -8.33 -10.04
CA ALA A 94 -3.75 -8.48 -11.49
C ALA A 94 -4.90 -7.84 -12.30
N ARG A 95 -6.08 -7.68 -11.68
CA ARG A 95 -7.24 -7.00 -12.30
C ARG A 95 -7.28 -5.48 -12.07
N CYS A 96 -6.36 -4.93 -11.28
CA CYS A 96 -6.28 -3.49 -11.07
C CYS A 96 -5.67 -2.80 -12.30
N SER A 97 -6.22 -1.64 -12.67
CA SER A 97 -5.62 -0.82 -13.73
C SER A 97 -4.24 -0.33 -13.30
N SER A 98 -3.30 -0.24 -14.24
CA SER A 98 -1.97 0.34 -14.00
C SER A 98 -2.00 1.83 -13.65
N ALA A 99 -3.16 2.48 -13.80
CA ALA A 99 -3.41 3.86 -13.38
C ALA A 99 -4.01 3.99 -11.97
N SER A 100 -4.49 2.88 -11.38
CA SER A 100 -5.17 2.89 -10.08
C SER A 100 -4.17 3.23 -8.99
N LEU A 101 -4.53 4.15 -8.10
CA LEU A 101 -3.75 4.56 -6.93
C LEU A 101 -2.31 4.99 -7.27
N ASN A 102 -2.07 5.56 -8.46
CA ASN A 102 -0.73 6.03 -8.84
C ASN A 102 -0.24 7.17 -7.95
N LEU A 103 -1.17 7.92 -7.38
CA LEU A 103 -0.90 8.97 -6.42
C LEU A 103 -1.58 8.62 -5.09
N VAL A 104 -0.85 8.85 -3.99
CA VAL A 104 -1.42 8.78 -2.64
C VAL A 104 -1.03 10.05 -1.90
N GLU A 105 -2.00 10.73 -1.33
CA GLU A 105 -1.78 11.90 -0.48
C GLU A 105 -2.08 11.53 0.96
N ILE A 106 -1.13 11.70 1.88
CA ILE A 106 -1.34 11.47 3.31
C ILE A 106 -1.03 12.75 4.06
N ASN A 107 -2.01 13.32 4.78
CA ASN A 107 -1.84 14.57 5.54
C ASN A 107 -1.13 15.68 4.73
N ASN A 108 -1.58 15.95 3.50
CA ASN A 108 -1.01 16.93 2.56
C ASN A 108 0.38 16.59 1.99
N SER A 109 0.90 15.39 2.23
CA SER A 109 2.11 14.90 1.55
C SER A 109 1.72 14.03 0.38
N LEU A 110 2.02 14.48 -0.84
CA LEU A 110 1.79 13.70 -2.06
C LEU A 110 2.94 12.72 -2.34
N TRP A 111 2.55 11.48 -2.63
CA TRP A 111 3.42 10.39 -2.99
C TRP A 111 3.04 9.83 -4.36
N LEU A 112 4.05 9.39 -5.10
CA LEU A 112 3.95 8.84 -6.44
C LEU A 112 4.40 7.38 -6.40
N ASP A 113 3.61 6.50 -6.99
CA ASP A 113 3.96 5.10 -7.23
C ASP A 113 5.32 4.99 -7.94
N SER A 114 6.22 4.17 -7.40
CA SER A 114 7.60 4.01 -7.86
C SER A 114 7.67 3.40 -9.27
N ILE A 115 6.76 2.47 -9.59
CA ILE A 115 6.69 1.86 -10.93
C ILE A 115 6.29 2.93 -11.96
N THR A 116 5.27 3.73 -11.63
CA THR A 116 4.84 4.86 -12.45
C THR A 116 5.96 5.89 -12.61
N HIS A 117 6.66 6.22 -11.53
CA HIS A 117 7.82 7.10 -11.57
C HIS A 117 8.90 6.58 -12.54
N ASP A 118 9.23 5.30 -12.50
CA ASP A 118 10.28 4.72 -13.32
C ASP A 118 9.88 4.65 -14.80
N LYS A 119 8.61 4.35 -15.08
CA LYS A 119 8.02 4.46 -16.42
C LYS A 119 8.16 5.87 -16.99
N TRP A 120 7.82 6.89 -16.20
CA TRP A 120 7.93 8.28 -16.61
C TRP A 120 9.39 8.72 -16.77
N SER A 121 10.26 8.32 -15.83
CA SER A 121 11.70 8.57 -15.91
C SER A 121 12.28 8.01 -17.21
N TYR A 122 11.96 6.76 -17.53
CA TYR A 122 12.39 6.11 -18.76
C TYR A 122 11.88 6.85 -20.00
N ALA A 123 10.59 7.20 -20.04
CA ALA A 123 10.01 7.92 -21.17
C ALA A 123 10.71 9.28 -21.39
N LEU A 124 10.88 10.07 -20.32
CA LEU A 124 11.54 11.38 -20.38
C LEU A 124 13.00 11.29 -20.82
N ASN A 125 13.76 10.30 -20.33
CA ASN A 125 15.17 10.14 -20.68
C ASN A 125 15.37 9.64 -22.11
N ASN A 126 14.35 9.04 -22.72
CA ASN A 126 14.36 8.57 -24.11
C ASN A 126 13.52 9.48 -25.04
N SER A 127 13.18 10.70 -24.61
CA SER A 127 12.38 11.66 -25.36
C SER A 127 11.06 11.08 -25.90
N ARG A 128 10.44 10.16 -25.16
CA ARG A 128 9.16 9.54 -25.52
C ARG A 128 8.02 10.37 -24.95
N LYS A 129 7.03 10.64 -25.82
CA LYS A 129 5.81 11.37 -25.44
C LYS A 129 4.91 10.57 -24.50
N TYR A 130 4.95 9.24 -24.55
CA TYR A 130 4.08 8.37 -23.76
C TYR A 130 4.89 7.36 -22.93
N ALA A 131 4.45 7.10 -21.70
CA ALA A 131 5.01 6.05 -20.85
C ALA A 131 4.32 4.70 -21.05
N GLN A 132 4.38 4.18 -22.28
CA GLN A 132 3.83 2.87 -22.61
C GLN A 132 4.74 1.71 -22.19
N TYR A 133 6.04 1.97 -22.05
CA TYR A 133 7.03 0.94 -21.75
C TYR A 133 7.27 0.82 -20.24
N ASP A 134 7.08 -0.38 -19.70
CA ASP A 134 7.50 -0.73 -18.36
C ASP A 134 8.98 -1.17 -18.36
N PRO A 135 9.91 -0.35 -17.80
CA PRO A 135 11.31 -0.72 -17.74
C PRO A 135 11.57 -1.92 -16.82
N HIS A 136 10.59 -2.30 -16.00
CA HIS A 136 10.66 -3.47 -15.10
C HIS A 136 10.13 -4.75 -15.74
N SER A 137 10.01 -4.81 -17.07
CA SER A 137 9.66 -6.04 -17.80
C SER A 137 10.54 -7.26 -17.47
N VAL A 138 11.62 -7.09 -16.69
CA VAL A 138 12.40 -8.16 -16.08
C VAL A 138 12.76 -7.86 -14.60
N SER A 139 12.10 -8.54 -13.62
CA SER A 139 12.44 -8.71 -12.16
C SER A 139 11.67 -7.83 -11.13
N ARG A 140 11.21 -8.26 -9.91
CA ARG A 140 11.87 -8.95 -8.77
C ARG A 140 10.96 -9.73 -7.77
N VAL A 141 9.85 -10.35 -8.15
CA VAL A 141 9.11 -11.24 -7.22
C VAL A 141 8.85 -12.60 -7.86
N ASN A 142 9.40 -13.67 -7.27
CA ASN A 142 9.22 -15.02 -7.78
C ASN A 142 7.98 -15.65 -7.10
N PHE A 143 6.79 -15.27 -7.54
CA PHE A 143 5.64 -16.17 -7.42
C PHE A 143 5.82 -17.16 -8.54
N ALA A 144 6.19 -18.41 -8.24
CA ALA A 144 6.59 -19.37 -9.26
C ALA A 144 5.56 -19.56 -10.41
N ASN A 145 4.33 -19.05 -10.26
CA ASN A 145 3.25 -19.12 -11.24
C ASN A 145 2.53 -17.81 -11.64
N LEU A 146 2.82 -16.64 -11.04
CA LEU A 146 2.08 -15.37 -11.31
C LEU A 146 2.89 -14.34 -12.10
N GLY A 147 4.08 -14.72 -12.57
CA GLY A 147 5.02 -13.79 -13.20
C GLY A 147 5.72 -12.88 -12.19
N ARG A 148 6.79 -12.24 -12.65
CA ARG A 148 7.63 -11.38 -11.80
C ARG A 148 7.12 -9.95 -11.84
N GLN A 149 6.47 -9.48 -10.78
CA GLN A 149 6.06 -8.08 -10.66
C GLN A 149 6.88 -7.37 -9.56
N PRO A 150 7.43 -6.18 -9.80
CA PRO A 150 7.97 -5.36 -8.71
C PRO A 150 6.84 -5.02 -7.74
N VAL A 151 7.13 -5.05 -6.43
CA VAL A 151 6.17 -4.49 -5.47
C VAL A 151 6.25 -2.97 -5.55
N ALA A 152 5.12 -2.36 -5.88
CA ALA A 152 4.93 -0.93 -5.86
C ALA A 152 5.32 -0.37 -4.50
N ASP A 153 6.12 0.67 -4.54
CA ASP A 153 6.43 1.54 -3.42
C ASP A 153 5.97 2.95 -3.78
N TYR A 154 6.02 3.87 -2.83
CA TYR A 154 5.67 5.26 -3.03
C TYR A 154 6.82 6.17 -2.64
N ILE A 155 7.19 7.05 -3.57
CA ILE A 155 8.21 8.06 -3.38
C ILE A 155 7.56 9.43 -3.20
N ARG A 156 8.16 10.32 -2.40
CA ARG A 156 7.63 11.69 -2.25
C ARG A 156 7.67 12.43 -3.59
N ALA A 157 6.52 12.83 -4.11
CA ALA A 157 6.42 13.45 -5.44
C ALA A 157 7.22 14.76 -5.52
N LYS A 158 7.14 15.60 -4.47
CA LYS A 158 7.83 16.90 -4.39
C LYS A 158 9.36 16.81 -4.52
N MET A 159 9.95 15.69 -4.16
CA MET A 159 11.42 15.51 -4.17
C MET A 159 11.92 14.84 -5.45
N SER A 160 11.03 14.35 -6.31
CA SER A 160 11.42 13.61 -7.51
C SER A 160 11.89 14.54 -8.64
N LYS A 161 13.07 14.23 -9.21
CA LYS A 161 13.58 14.88 -10.43
C LYS A 161 12.62 14.70 -11.61
N VAL A 162 11.91 13.57 -11.68
CA VAL A 162 10.92 13.27 -12.72
C VAL A 162 9.73 14.21 -12.62
N THR A 163 9.16 14.36 -11.41
CA THR A 163 8.04 15.28 -11.18
C THR A 163 8.42 16.73 -11.50
N ASN A 164 9.62 17.18 -11.10
CA ASN A 164 10.10 18.52 -11.44
C ASN A 164 10.28 18.71 -12.97
N LYS A 165 10.74 17.68 -13.70
CA LYS A 165 10.85 17.75 -15.17
C LYS A 165 9.49 17.85 -15.85
N ILE A 166 8.52 17.06 -15.40
CA ILE A 166 7.14 17.10 -15.89
C ILE A 166 6.55 18.50 -15.69
N CYS A 167 6.62 19.02 -14.46
CA CYS A 167 5.97 20.28 -14.12
C CYS A 167 6.69 21.55 -14.59
N SER A 168 7.88 21.44 -15.21
CA SER A 168 8.65 22.60 -15.68
C SER A 168 8.64 22.78 -17.19
N ARG A 169 8.07 21.86 -17.95
CA ARG A 169 8.14 21.88 -19.41
C ARG A 169 6.83 21.47 -20.04
N GLU A 170 6.26 22.37 -20.82
CA GLU A 170 5.09 22.07 -21.65
C GLU A 170 5.45 21.02 -22.72
N ASN A 171 4.52 20.08 -22.97
CA ASN A 171 4.51 19.16 -24.11
C ASN A 171 5.60 18.07 -24.20
N LEU A 172 6.46 17.88 -23.18
CA LEU A 172 7.45 16.78 -23.23
C LEU A 172 6.84 15.39 -23.05
N PHE A 173 5.74 15.32 -22.30
CA PHE A 173 5.19 14.07 -21.82
C PHE A 173 3.68 14.21 -21.75
N THR A 174 2.96 13.29 -22.37
CA THR A 174 1.50 13.24 -22.31
C THR A 174 1.10 12.29 -21.20
N MET A 175 0.35 12.82 -20.25
CA MET A 175 -0.27 12.05 -19.17
C MET A 175 -1.74 12.43 -19.03
N ASN A 176 -2.42 11.80 -18.09
CA ASN A 176 -3.79 12.17 -17.76
C ASN A 176 -3.83 13.55 -17.10
N ASP A 177 -4.67 14.45 -17.61
CA ASP A 177 -4.79 15.84 -17.14
C ASP A 177 -5.07 15.94 -15.64
N PHE A 178 -5.88 15.03 -15.08
CA PHE A 178 -6.12 14.99 -13.64
C PHE A 178 -4.82 14.70 -12.88
N VAL A 179 -4.07 13.65 -13.24
CA VAL A 179 -2.78 13.31 -12.62
C VAL A 179 -1.77 14.45 -12.74
N GLU A 180 -1.68 15.09 -13.91
CA GLU A 180 -0.81 16.26 -14.12
C GLU A 180 -1.20 17.43 -13.21
N SER A 181 -2.49 17.74 -13.16
CA SER A 181 -3.02 18.82 -12.33
C SER A 181 -2.70 18.59 -10.87
N GLN A 182 -2.82 17.35 -10.38
CA GLN A 182 -2.44 17.01 -9.02
C GLN A 182 -0.92 17.21 -8.87
N LEU A 183 -0.08 16.54 -9.65
CA LEU A 183 1.38 16.63 -9.50
C LEU A 183 1.96 18.05 -9.54
N CYS A 184 1.43 18.91 -10.43
CA CYS A 184 2.02 20.20 -10.74
C CYS A 184 1.34 21.38 -10.03
N ASN A 185 0.06 21.27 -9.65
CA ASN A 185 -0.65 22.36 -8.97
C ASN A 185 -0.48 22.30 -7.44
N ARG A 186 0.63 22.86 -6.97
CA ARG A 186 1.07 22.81 -5.56
C ARG A 186 0.13 23.48 -4.54
N ASN A 187 -0.79 24.33 -4.98
CA ASN A 187 -1.57 25.18 -4.09
C ASN A 187 -3.00 24.68 -3.82
N ASN A 188 -3.48 23.65 -4.54
CA ASN A 188 -4.88 23.20 -4.45
C ASN A 188 -5.10 21.94 -3.59
N PHE A 189 -4.05 21.26 -3.15
CA PHE A 189 -4.18 19.98 -2.44
C PHE A 189 -5.00 20.06 -1.14
N ALA A 190 -4.78 21.13 -0.37
CA ALA A 190 -5.24 21.22 1.01
C ALA A 190 -6.72 21.62 1.19
N LYS A 191 -7.46 21.93 0.12
CA LYS A 191 -8.78 22.59 0.25
C LYS A 191 -9.96 21.86 -0.38
N GLU A 192 -9.75 20.89 -1.26
CA GLU A 192 -10.87 20.24 -1.97
C GLU A 192 -10.97 18.75 -1.59
N SER A 193 -12.14 18.40 -1.03
CA SER A 193 -12.65 17.03 -0.99
C SER A 193 -12.65 16.46 -2.41
N CYS A 194 -12.36 15.16 -2.57
CA CYS A 194 -12.28 14.50 -3.88
C CYS A 194 -13.51 14.79 -4.79
N PRO A 195 -13.37 15.63 -5.84
CA PRO A 195 -14.52 16.08 -6.63
C PRO A 195 -14.80 15.21 -7.86
N SER A 196 -13.92 14.26 -8.17
CA SER A 196 -13.98 13.43 -9.37
C SER A 196 -13.88 11.94 -9.03
N GLU A 197 -14.33 11.07 -9.94
CA GLU A 197 -14.17 9.61 -9.80
C GLU A 197 -12.70 9.15 -9.84
N ASP A 198 -11.79 10.02 -10.30
CA ASP A 198 -10.35 9.78 -10.28
C ASP A 198 -9.72 10.04 -8.89
N CYS A 199 -10.50 10.54 -7.92
CA CYS A 199 -10.06 10.83 -6.56
C CYS A 199 -10.93 10.09 -5.55
N PHE A 200 -10.31 9.47 -4.56
CA PHE A 200 -11.01 8.83 -3.45
C PHE A 200 -10.40 9.27 -2.12
N GLU A 201 -11.23 9.50 -1.09
CA GLU A 201 -10.78 9.98 0.22
C GLU A 201 -11.16 8.98 1.32
N LEU A 202 -10.17 8.57 2.12
CA LEU A 202 -10.35 7.65 3.22
C LEU A 202 -9.74 8.19 4.52
N PRO A 203 -10.49 8.21 5.63
CA PRO A 203 -9.92 8.55 6.92
C PRO A 203 -9.31 7.33 7.61
N ILE A 204 -8.27 7.59 8.41
CA ILE A 204 -7.71 6.64 9.39
C ILE A 204 -7.83 7.29 10.76
N TYR A 205 -8.57 6.65 11.67
CA TYR A 205 -8.78 7.15 13.03
C TYR A 205 -7.83 6.46 14.01
N LEU A 206 -7.24 7.23 14.90
CA LEU A 206 -6.48 6.75 16.06
C LEU A 206 -7.30 7.07 17.33
N GLY A 207 -7.72 6.02 18.02
CA GLY A 207 -8.52 6.11 19.25
C GLY A 207 -9.84 5.32 19.16
N LYS A 208 -10.48 5.10 20.31
CA LYS A 208 -11.73 4.36 20.44
C LYS A 208 -12.92 5.06 19.81
N GLU A 209 -12.92 6.40 19.80
CA GLU A 209 -13.99 7.20 19.20
C GLU A 209 -13.85 7.21 17.67
N ASN A 210 -14.60 6.34 17.00
CA ASN A 210 -14.67 6.31 15.54
C ASN A 210 -16.12 6.13 15.05
N PRO A 211 -16.64 7.00 14.15
CA PRO A 211 -17.99 6.85 13.58
C PRO A 211 -18.18 5.62 12.67
N TYR A 212 -17.10 4.98 12.21
CA TYR A 212 -17.15 3.88 11.23
C TYR A 212 -16.95 2.50 11.84
N CYS A 213 -16.59 2.42 13.13
CA CYS A 213 -16.26 1.16 13.75
C CYS A 213 -16.43 1.17 15.26
N GLU A 214 -17.03 0.10 15.78
CA GLU A 214 -17.03 -0.18 17.22
C GLU A 214 -15.74 -0.91 17.61
N LEU A 215 -14.88 -0.20 18.34
CA LEU A 215 -13.64 -0.72 18.91
C LEU A 215 -13.86 -1.22 20.35
N THR A 216 -13.91 -2.54 20.51
CA THR A 216 -14.01 -3.24 21.80
C THR A 216 -12.62 -3.58 22.35
N GLU A 217 -12.55 -4.02 23.61
CA GLU A 217 -11.27 -4.39 24.25
C GLU A 217 -10.50 -5.48 23.50
N SER A 218 -11.19 -6.39 22.81
CA SER A 218 -10.56 -7.48 22.03
C SER A 218 -10.25 -7.08 20.59
N LYS A 219 -10.69 -5.92 20.11
CA LYS A 219 -10.53 -5.51 18.72
C LYS A 219 -9.37 -4.51 18.60
N ILE A 220 -8.33 -4.91 17.86
CA ILE A 220 -7.10 -4.14 17.65
C ILE A 220 -7.36 -3.01 16.67
N ALA A 221 -8.02 -3.33 15.57
CA ALA A 221 -8.32 -2.42 14.50
C ALA A 221 -9.55 -2.91 13.73
N CYS A 222 -9.98 -2.11 12.78
CA CYS A 222 -11.02 -2.48 11.84
C CYS A 222 -10.96 -1.62 10.58
N GLY A 223 -11.53 -2.18 9.53
CA GLY A 223 -11.55 -1.65 8.19
C GLY A 223 -12.91 -1.90 7.59
N SER A 224 -13.29 -1.01 6.68
CA SER A 224 -14.48 -1.18 5.87
C SER A 224 -14.11 -1.05 4.40
N PRO A 225 -14.77 -1.81 3.52
CA PRO A 225 -14.51 -1.71 2.09
C PRO A 225 -14.80 -0.30 1.59
N ASP A 226 -13.87 0.28 0.83
CA ASP A 226 -13.96 1.66 0.35
C ASP A 226 -14.27 2.69 1.48
N GLY A 227 -13.90 2.39 2.73
CA GLY A 227 -14.26 3.19 3.90
C GLY A 227 -13.08 3.47 4.83
N ALA A 228 -13.35 3.68 6.12
CA ALA A 228 -12.33 4.07 7.09
C ALA A 228 -11.53 2.88 7.64
N ILE A 229 -10.34 3.17 8.19
CA ILE A 229 -9.64 2.33 9.15
C ILE A 229 -9.74 2.96 10.54
N ALA A 230 -9.93 2.15 11.57
CA ALA A 230 -9.77 2.55 12.97
C ALA A 230 -8.65 1.75 13.62
N LEU A 231 -7.77 2.41 14.37
CA LEU A 231 -6.80 1.75 15.25
C LEU A 231 -7.20 2.01 16.70
N ASN A 232 -7.32 0.95 17.49
CA ASN A 232 -7.67 1.03 18.91
C ASN A 232 -6.45 1.36 19.77
N THR A 233 -5.97 2.60 19.66
CA THR A 233 -4.78 3.08 20.40
C THR A 233 -5.01 3.18 21.91
N ASP A 234 -6.25 3.14 22.37
CA ASP A 234 -6.58 3.21 23.80
C ASP A 234 -6.43 1.85 24.50
N ASN A 235 -6.53 0.75 23.74
CA ASN A 235 -6.37 -0.61 24.25
C ASN A 235 -5.13 -1.34 23.72
N TYR A 236 -4.53 -0.88 22.62
CA TYR A 236 -3.38 -1.52 21.98
C TYR A 236 -2.23 -0.57 21.67
N LYS A 237 -1.03 -1.09 21.90
CA LYS A 237 0.23 -0.40 21.65
C LYS A 237 0.83 -0.90 20.35
N PHE A 238 0.92 -0.04 19.36
CA PHE A 238 1.38 -0.37 18.02
C PHE A 238 2.90 -0.24 17.92
N LEU A 239 3.58 -1.36 17.71
CA LEU A 239 5.01 -1.42 17.48
C LEU A 239 5.37 -1.06 16.04
N MET A 240 6.19 -0.03 15.89
CA MET A 240 6.72 0.43 14.61
C MET A 240 8.11 -0.17 14.38
N ARG A 241 8.22 -1.11 13.44
CA ARG A 241 9.53 -1.68 13.06
C ARG A 241 10.15 -0.93 11.89
N SER A 242 11.46 -0.71 11.96
CA SER A 242 12.25 -0.32 10.79
C SER A 242 12.36 -1.48 9.79
N LYS A 243 12.72 -1.16 8.53
CA LYS A 243 13.04 -2.16 7.50
C LYS A 243 14.19 -3.08 7.92
N SER A 244 15.15 -2.52 8.67
CA SER A 244 16.09 -3.33 9.42
C SER A 244 15.35 -3.87 10.63
N LEU A 245 14.91 -5.13 10.56
CA LEU A 245 14.16 -5.87 11.59
C LEU A 245 14.78 -5.81 13.01
N LYS A 246 15.98 -5.23 13.13
CA LYS A 246 16.76 -5.11 14.36
C LYS A 246 16.57 -3.78 15.11
N ILE A 247 15.89 -2.78 14.53
CA ILE A 247 15.69 -1.48 15.19
C ILE A 247 14.19 -1.22 15.37
N GLU A 248 13.76 -1.24 16.63
CA GLU A 248 12.46 -0.73 17.03
C GLU A 248 12.49 0.80 16.91
N ASN A 249 11.57 1.35 16.10
CA ASN A 249 11.49 2.79 15.84
C ASN A 249 10.46 3.48 16.75
N GLY A 250 10.07 2.82 17.84
CA GLY A 250 9.11 3.32 18.81
C GLY A 250 7.76 2.60 18.77
N THR A 251 6.88 3.05 19.66
CA THR A 251 5.52 2.54 19.85
C THR A 251 4.57 3.71 20.07
N PHE A 252 3.29 3.55 19.75
CA PHE A 252 2.23 4.49 20.14
C PHE A 252 0.98 3.75 20.60
N GLY A 253 0.16 4.37 21.45
CA GLY A 253 -0.98 3.74 22.11
C GLY A 253 -0.62 2.97 23.38
N GLU A 254 -1.61 2.30 23.97
CA GLU A 254 -1.55 1.71 25.32
C GLU A 254 -1.82 0.19 25.33
N GLY A 255 -1.49 -0.53 26.41
CA GLY A 255 -1.86 -1.95 26.53
C GLY A 255 -0.97 -2.95 25.75
N PRO A 256 -1.50 -4.12 25.32
CA PRO A 256 -0.72 -5.16 24.66
C PRO A 256 -0.07 -4.69 23.36
N THR A 257 1.18 -5.10 23.15
CA THR A 257 1.94 -4.73 21.94
C THR A 257 1.51 -5.56 20.74
N VAL A 258 1.15 -4.88 19.65
CA VAL A 258 0.82 -5.47 18.34
C VAL A 258 1.68 -4.86 17.24
N LEU A 259 1.95 -5.60 16.16
CA LEU A 259 2.73 -5.08 15.04
C LEU A 259 1.89 -4.14 14.18
N LEU A 260 2.33 -2.88 14.04
CA LEU A 260 1.63 -1.90 13.19
C LEU A 260 1.57 -2.37 11.74
N GLN A 261 2.67 -2.89 11.21
CA GLN A 261 2.73 -3.34 9.82
C GLN A 261 1.72 -4.45 9.53
N HIS A 262 1.59 -5.45 10.41
CA HIS A 262 0.56 -6.49 10.30
C HIS A 262 -0.81 -5.83 10.25
N THR A 263 -1.12 -5.05 11.29
CA THR A 263 -2.44 -4.43 11.45
C THR A 263 -2.83 -3.61 10.23
N ILE A 264 -1.97 -2.69 9.78
CA ILE A 264 -2.28 -1.84 8.62
C ILE A 264 -2.38 -2.66 7.33
N THR A 265 -1.51 -3.66 7.12
CA THR A 265 -1.64 -4.52 5.94
C THR A 265 -2.98 -5.26 5.95
N HIS A 266 -3.40 -5.83 7.07
CA HIS A 266 -4.69 -6.49 7.22
C HIS A 266 -5.86 -5.56 6.90
N GLU A 267 -5.90 -4.39 7.55
CA GLU A 267 -7.01 -3.45 7.37
C GLU A 267 -7.05 -2.82 5.97
N VAL A 268 -5.91 -2.63 5.32
CA VAL A 268 -5.88 -2.24 3.89
C VAL A 268 -6.40 -3.38 3.01
N GLY A 269 -6.25 -4.65 3.39
CA GLY A 269 -6.90 -5.75 2.68
C GLY A 269 -8.44 -5.59 2.65
N HIS A 270 -9.02 -5.16 3.77
CA HIS A 270 -10.45 -4.82 3.84
C HIS A 270 -10.84 -3.64 2.95
N TRP A 271 -9.97 -2.62 2.77
CA TRP A 271 -10.22 -1.54 1.79
C TRP A 271 -10.40 -2.08 0.36
N PHE A 272 -9.60 -3.08 -0.01
CA PHE A 272 -9.71 -3.76 -1.31
C PHE A 272 -10.90 -4.72 -1.39
N GLY A 273 -11.67 -4.88 -0.31
CA GLY A 273 -12.87 -5.71 -0.27
C GLY A 273 -12.64 -7.16 0.15
N LEU A 274 -11.45 -7.50 0.66
CA LEU A 274 -11.16 -8.84 1.17
C LEU A 274 -11.89 -9.09 2.49
N GLN A 275 -12.45 -10.29 2.64
CA GLN A 275 -13.00 -10.76 3.91
C GLN A 275 -11.90 -11.37 4.78
N HIS A 276 -12.25 -11.70 6.02
CA HIS A 276 -11.37 -12.56 6.81
C HIS A 276 -11.31 -13.95 6.18
N ASP A 277 -10.12 -14.53 6.16
CA ASP A 277 -9.92 -15.92 5.79
C ASP A 277 -10.04 -16.79 7.06
N ASN A 278 -10.94 -17.78 7.02
CA ASN A 278 -11.17 -18.68 8.16
C ASN A 278 -10.11 -19.78 8.25
N ASP A 279 -9.27 -19.94 7.23
CA ASP A 279 -8.16 -20.88 7.27
C ASP A 279 -7.03 -20.32 8.15
N ASP A 280 -7.02 -20.72 9.42
CA ASP A 280 -5.86 -20.53 10.31
C ASP A 280 -4.72 -21.38 9.75
N ALA A 281 -3.90 -20.76 8.90
CA ALA A 281 -2.76 -21.41 8.28
C ALA A 281 -1.85 -22.04 9.36
N ILE A 282 -1.19 -23.13 8.97
CA ILE A 282 -0.26 -23.99 9.73
C ILE A 282 0.39 -23.27 10.93
N GLU A 283 0.29 -23.86 12.14
CA GLU A 283 0.58 -23.32 13.49
C GLU A 283 1.64 -22.20 13.66
N ALA A 284 2.65 -22.12 12.81
CA ALA A 284 3.72 -21.12 12.86
C ALA A 284 3.49 -19.86 12.01
N VAL A 285 2.72 -19.93 10.91
CA VAL A 285 2.52 -18.80 9.99
C VAL A 285 1.05 -18.60 9.69
N ALA A 286 0.52 -17.46 10.13
CA ALA A 286 -0.87 -17.09 9.94
C ALA A 286 -1.10 -16.38 8.60
N ASN A 287 -2.30 -16.57 8.03
CA ASN A 287 -2.78 -15.78 6.90
C ASN A 287 -2.94 -14.31 7.35
N ILE A 288 -2.48 -13.35 6.55
CA ILE A 288 -2.59 -11.92 6.87
C ILE A 288 -4.05 -11.47 7.03
N MET A 289 -4.99 -12.12 6.34
CA MET A 289 -6.42 -11.85 6.47
C MET A 289 -7.10 -12.71 7.54
N PHE A 290 -6.35 -13.45 8.36
CA PHE A 290 -6.92 -14.14 9.52
C PHE A 290 -7.44 -13.12 10.54
N ASP A 291 -8.59 -13.38 11.14
CA ASP A 291 -9.26 -12.44 12.05
C ASP A 291 -8.60 -12.33 13.44
N GLY A 292 -7.61 -13.19 13.69
CA GLY A 292 -6.92 -13.33 14.95
C GLY A 292 -5.46 -12.89 14.91
N TYR A 293 -5.09 -12.02 15.84
CA TYR A 293 -3.72 -11.65 16.12
C TYR A 293 -3.23 -12.39 17.36
N SER A 294 -2.19 -13.20 17.18
CA SER A 294 -1.46 -13.84 18.28
C SER A 294 0.00 -13.44 18.23
N ARG A 295 0.59 -13.13 19.39
CA ARG A 295 2.00 -12.73 19.48
C ARG A 295 2.92 -13.89 19.08
N GLY A 296 3.94 -13.58 18.28
CA GLY A 296 4.99 -14.54 17.92
C GLY A 296 4.70 -15.39 16.69
N ARG A 297 3.48 -15.33 16.13
CA ARG A 297 3.22 -15.88 14.79
C ARG A 297 3.78 -14.94 13.73
N GLU A 298 4.39 -15.53 12.71
CA GLU A 298 4.65 -14.83 11.46
C GLU A 298 3.33 -14.72 10.70
N TRP A 299 3.21 -13.70 9.85
CA TRP A 299 2.03 -13.47 9.04
C TRP A 299 2.44 -13.26 7.60
N CYS A 300 1.57 -13.68 6.69
CA CYS A 300 1.88 -13.65 5.27
C CYS A 300 0.63 -13.48 4.42
N LEU A 301 0.81 -12.88 3.25
CA LEU A 301 -0.08 -13.00 2.11
C LEU A 301 -0.05 -14.43 1.59
N THR A 302 -1.19 -15.06 1.62
CA THR A 302 -1.41 -16.37 1.02
C THR A 302 -1.83 -16.22 -0.43
N LEU A 303 -1.72 -17.33 -1.15
CA LEU A 303 -2.23 -17.40 -2.50
C LEU A 303 -3.75 -17.20 -2.57
N ASN A 304 -4.48 -17.61 -1.54
CA ASN A 304 -5.92 -17.41 -1.48
C ASN A 304 -6.26 -15.92 -1.44
N ASN A 305 -5.54 -15.14 -0.62
CA ASN A 305 -5.72 -13.68 -0.58
C ASN A 305 -5.53 -13.03 -1.96
N LEU A 306 -4.54 -13.47 -2.74
CA LEU A 306 -4.29 -12.93 -4.08
C LEU A 306 -5.37 -13.31 -5.09
N LYS A 307 -5.95 -14.51 -4.98
CA LYS A 307 -7.09 -14.93 -5.81
C LYS A 307 -8.32 -14.09 -5.49
N GLU A 308 -8.67 -14.01 -4.22
CA GLU A 308 -9.79 -13.21 -3.72
C GLU A 308 -9.63 -11.74 -4.06
N LEU A 309 -8.42 -11.19 -3.96
CA LEU A 309 -8.12 -9.80 -4.28
C LEU A 309 -8.50 -9.43 -5.71
N ASN A 310 -8.28 -10.35 -6.65
CA ASN A 310 -8.64 -10.13 -8.05
C ASN A 310 -10.16 -10.09 -8.24
N GLU A 311 -10.91 -10.88 -7.49
CA GLU A 311 -12.37 -10.86 -7.52
C GLU A 311 -12.95 -9.67 -6.75
N ALA A 312 -12.32 -9.26 -5.64
CA ALA A 312 -12.71 -8.14 -4.80
C ALA A 312 -12.67 -6.77 -5.49
N VAL A 313 -11.99 -6.70 -6.66
CA VAL A 313 -12.06 -5.55 -7.55
C VAL A 313 -13.48 -5.27 -8.03
N ASP A 314 -14.28 -6.32 -8.22
CA ASP A 314 -15.70 -6.20 -8.59
C ASP A 314 -16.55 -5.93 -7.34
N LYS A 315 -17.18 -4.76 -7.30
CA LYS A 315 -18.09 -4.36 -6.22
C LYS A 315 -19.25 -5.35 -6.04
N ASN A 316 -19.63 -6.07 -7.09
CA ASN A 316 -20.73 -7.04 -7.08
C ASN A 316 -20.26 -8.47 -6.77
N TRP A 317 -18.97 -8.69 -6.51
CA TRP A 317 -18.51 -10.01 -6.07
C TRP A 317 -19.20 -10.40 -4.77
N LYS A 318 -19.90 -11.54 -4.78
CA LYS A 318 -20.76 -11.99 -3.67
C LYS A 318 -20.01 -12.17 -2.35
N ASP A 319 -18.72 -12.50 -2.42
CA ASP A 319 -17.86 -12.75 -1.26
C ASP A 319 -17.01 -11.52 -0.95
N ARG A 320 -17.31 -10.37 -1.56
CA ARG A 320 -16.69 -9.11 -1.19
C ARG A 320 -17.13 -8.72 0.21
N LEU A 321 -16.22 -8.20 1.02
CA LEU A 321 -16.56 -7.61 2.30
C LEU A 321 -17.63 -6.52 2.09
N SER A 322 -18.71 -6.58 2.87
CA SER A 322 -19.89 -5.72 2.73
C SER A 322 -20.12 -4.80 3.92
N SER A 323 -19.48 -5.09 5.06
CA SER A 323 -19.58 -4.32 6.29
C SER A 323 -18.22 -4.14 6.94
N ASN A 324 -18.17 -3.35 8.01
CA ASN A 324 -16.98 -3.24 8.85
C ASN A 324 -16.59 -4.62 9.40
N SER A 325 -15.31 -4.95 9.33
CA SER A 325 -14.67 -6.09 9.96
C SER A 325 -13.37 -5.64 10.60
N GLY A 326 -12.75 -6.47 11.44
CA GLY A 326 -11.47 -6.07 12.00
C GLY A 326 -10.71 -7.13 12.75
N LEU A 327 -9.42 -6.86 12.90
CA LEU A 327 -8.45 -7.72 13.54
C LEU A 327 -8.66 -7.79 15.07
N ARG A 328 -8.75 -9.02 15.60
CA ARG A 328 -8.98 -9.27 17.03
C ARG A 328 -7.73 -9.80 17.71
N TYR A 329 -7.51 -9.45 18.96
CA TYR A 329 -6.45 -10.04 19.77
C TYR A 329 -6.89 -11.39 20.33
N ILE A 330 -6.13 -12.45 20.04
CA ILE A 330 -6.34 -13.79 20.60
C ILE A 330 -5.28 -14.01 21.67
N LYS A 331 -5.74 -14.36 22.87
CA LYS A 331 -4.89 -14.57 24.05
C LYS A 331 -4.11 -15.87 23.98
#